data_AF-A0A0D0VD26-F1
#
_entry.id   AF-A0A0D0VD26-F1
#
_cell.length_a   1.000
_cell.length_b   1.000
_cell.length_c   1.000
_cell.angle_alpha   90.00
_cell.angle_beta   90.00
_cell.angle_gamma   90.00
#
_symmetry.space_group_name_H-M   'P 1'
#
loop_
_entity.id
_entity.type
_entity.pdbx_description
1 polymer ?
#
loop_
_entity_poly.entity_id
_entity_poly.type
_entity_poly.pdbx_seq_one_letter_code
_entity_poly.pdbx_strand_id
1 'polypeptide(L)'
;MAARKAAKCEGGNPCPRCKRLSLACSYKDDGRRRSFKILKGEVLRLRSILENHGIPYALAAADNPEGLNDIMATNNEEAGMGSRKGTPSVSINPGSSSQGLFRDNQSGQLVHYGSSSFHSILAESGQDQAALPCTSTGLPITGQDPNIINFSNISAELHGELLDLWFRYNNGYSVYIDQHAFREGCTTGIPSQSYSRLLHLAILAEASHISSHPGLRSNPDDPSTSGIGFLMEAMGLLQMEMEPRQTTAVALCLLCASLSDSGQEFLSWIFGGNSWRISQHLGLHLDGQTNEEEVKHRRQAMWGVFFHDKLMTLYTGRGCGMQFEDLALPLPTYPSPTGSTVWDAGPAYLDECTNAAFARLGVVAGHIMRDIYGVRAQHHRMSRTVIEALGNDLLNWAKTLPPPLQDAPEGIRSQSPRVLRVLHLILIWFC
;
A
#
# COMPACT_ATOMS: atom_id res chain seq x y z
N MET A 1 -2.24 -43.94 0.06
CA MET A 1 -3.20 -43.35 1.02
C MET A 1 -3.97 -42.25 0.31
N ALA A 2 -5.31 -42.29 0.40
CA ALA A 2 -6.23 -41.54 -0.45
C ALA A 2 -6.17 -40.01 -0.22
N ALA A 3 -6.26 -39.26 -1.33
CA ALA A 3 -6.26 -37.80 -1.38
C ALA A 3 -7.44 -37.19 -0.60
N ARG A 4 -7.14 -36.29 0.35
CA ARG A 4 -8.15 -35.49 1.07
C ARG A 4 -8.65 -34.37 0.15
N LYS A 5 -9.84 -34.54 -0.44
CA LYS A 5 -10.57 -33.47 -1.12
C LYS A 5 -10.95 -32.38 -0.12
N ALA A 6 -10.40 -31.18 -0.27
CA ALA A 6 -10.84 -30.00 0.48
C ALA A 6 -12.26 -29.61 0.02
N ALA A 7 -13.19 -29.47 0.95
CA ALA A 7 -14.56 -29.03 0.69
C ALA A 7 -14.89 -27.78 1.51
N LYS A 8 -15.72 -26.88 0.95
CA LYS A 8 -16.20 -25.66 1.62
C LYS A 8 -16.93 -26.01 2.94
N CYS A 9 -16.59 -25.32 4.02
CA CYS A 9 -17.23 -25.44 5.33
C CYS A 9 -18.30 -24.35 5.50
N GLU A 10 -19.51 -24.75 5.90
CA GLU A 10 -20.68 -23.87 6.05
C GLU A 10 -20.76 -23.17 7.44
N GLY A 11 -19.83 -23.46 8.36
CA GLY A 11 -19.74 -22.83 9.69
C GLY A 11 -20.53 -23.56 10.81
N GLY A 12 -20.34 -23.11 12.06
CA GLY A 12 -20.93 -23.68 13.30
C GLY A 12 -19.95 -24.55 14.13
N ASN A 13 -20.10 -24.67 15.46
CA ASN A 13 -19.19 -25.49 16.28
C ASN A 13 -19.92 -26.63 17.04
N PRO A 14 -19.83 -27.90 16.60
CA PRO A 14 -19.25 -28.39 15.33
C PRO A 14 -20.16 -28.07 14.13
N CYS A 15 -19.59 -27.93 12.93
CA CYS A 15 -20.39 -27.62 11.74
C CYS A 15 -21.34 -28.80 11.40
N PRO A 16 -22.49 -28.57 10.74
CA PRO A 16 -23.50 -29.60 10.49
C PRO A 16 -22.94 -30.85 9.79
N ARG A 17 -21.93 -30.65 8.93
CA ARG A 17 -21.27 -31.73 8.21
C ARG A 17 -20.34 -32.57 9.09
N CYS A 18 -19.54 -31.94 9.95
CA CYS A 18 -18.70 -32.67 10.92
C CYS A 18 -19.56 -33.40 11.95
N LYS A 19 -20.71 -32.81 12.31
CA LYS A 19 -21.72 -33.47 13.16
C LYS A 19 -22.32 -34.72 12.48
N ARG A 20 -22.62 -34.65 11.18
CA ARG A 20 -23.16 -35.79 10.41
C ARG A 20 -22.13 -36.90 10.17
N LEU A 21 -20.86 -36.54 10.04
CA LEU A 21 -19.77 -37.48 9.75
C LEU A 21 -19.04 -37.99 10.99
N SER A 22 -19.46 -37.56 12.19
CA SER A 22 -18.79 -37.88 13.47
C SER A 22 -17.28 -37.58 13.44
N LEU A 23 -16.89 -36.46 12.82
CA LEU A 23 -15.49 -36.04 12.70
C LEU A 23 -15.18 -34.88 13.66
N ALA A 24 -13.96 -34.87 14.19
CA ALA A 24 -13.44 -33.75 14.98
C ALA A 24 -13.37 -32.47 14.11
N CYS A 25 -14.09 -31.42 14.52
CA CYS A 25 -14.19 -30.16 13.78
C CYS A 25 -13.17 -29.15 14.33
N SER A 26 -11.97 -29.10 13.75
CA SER A 26 -10.96 -28.09 14.08
C SER A 26 -10.99 -26.93 13.09
N TYR A 27 -11.16 -25.70 13.58
CA TYR A 27 -10.97 -24.49 12.79
C TYR A 27 -9.50 -24.07 12.84
N LYS A 28 -8.84 -23.93 11.69
CA LYS A 28 -7.62 -23.12 11.60
C LYS A 28 -8.06 -21.66 11.56
N ASP A 29 -7.69 -20.90 12.59
CA ASP A 29 -8.01 -19.48 12.68
C ASP A 29 -7.06 -18.70 11.76
N ASP A 30 -7.41 -18.61 10.48
CA ASP A 30 -6.79 -17.62 9.60
C ASP A 30 -7.41 -16.26 9.97
N GLY A 31 -6.72 -15.49 10.81
CA GLY A 31 -7.13 -14.18 11.34
C GLY A 31 -7.63 -13.13 10.32
N ARG A 32 -7.59 -13.45 9.02
CA ARG A 32 -8.15 -12.68 7.89
C ARG A 32 -9.68 -12.46 7.96
N ARG A 33 -10.45 -13.31 8.64
CA ARG A 33 -11.93 -13.19 8.67
C ARG A 33 -12.45 -12.10 9.61
N ARG A 34 -11.72 -11.76 10.69
CA ARG A 34 -12.11 -10.67 11.59
C ARG A 34 -12.00 -9.31 10.88
N SER A 35 -10.92 -9.10 10.14
CA SER A 35 -10.66 -7.90 9.34
C SER A 35 -11.76 -7.65 8.31
N PHE A 36 -12.25 -8.70 7.63
CA PHE A 36 -13.26 -8.58 6.58
C PHE A 36 -14.66 -8.18 7.09
N LYS A 37 -15.04 -8.61 8.30
CA LYS A 37 -16.33 -8.21 8.91
C LYS A 37 -16.30 -6.76 9.37
N ILE A 38 -15.17 -6.32 9.93
CA ILE A 38 -14.95 -4.93 10.35
C ILE A 38 -14.96 -4.03 9.11
N LEU A 39 -14.21 -4.38 8.07
CA LEU A 39 -14.17 -3.64 6.80
C LEU A 39 -15.55 -3.57 6.13
N LYS A 40 -16.32 -4.67 6.13
CA LYS A 40 -17.68 -4.69 5.55
C LYS A 40 -18.66 -3.82 6.34
N GLY A 41 -18.53 -3.78 7.67
CA GLY A 41 -19.31 -2.88 8.52
C GLY A 41 -19.00 -1.42 8.23
N GLU A 42 -17.72 -1.09 8.04
CA GLU A 42 -17.28 0.28 7.77
C GLU A 42 -17.70 0.76 6.37
N VAL A 43 -17.65 -0.10 5.36
CA VAL A 43 -18.18 0.21 4.01
C VAL A 43 -19.67 0.52 4.06
N LEU A 44 -20.45 -0.16 4.91
CA LEU A 44 -21.88 0.12 5.06
C LEU A 44 -22.13 1.43 5.82
N ARG A 45 -21.30 1.75 6.83
CA ARG A 45 -21.34 3.02 7.55
C ARG A 45 -21.03 4.20 6.62
N LEU A 46 -19.96 4.09 5.84
CA LEU A 46 -19.56 5.11 4.86
C LEU A 46 -20.64 5.33 3.78
N ARG A 47 -21.27 4.25 3.30
CA ARG A 47 -22.44 4.34 2.39
C ARG A 47 -23.58 5.16 3.00
N SER A 48 -23.94 4.89 4.24
CA SER A 48 -25.01 5.64 4.93
C SER A 48 -24.65 7.11 5.11
N ILE A 49 -23.38 7.44 5.37
CA ILE A 49 -22.91 8.82 5.48
C ILE A 49 -23.02 9.53 4.12
N LEU A 50 -22.60 8.90 3.02
CA LEU A 50 -22.67 9.47 1.68
C LEU A 50 -24.13 9.71 1.20
N GLU A 51 -25.03 8.76 1.48
CA GLU A 51 -26.46 8.90 1.21
C GLU A 51 -27.09 10.06 1.99
N ASN A 52 -26.72 10.23 3.27
CA ASN A 52 -27.17 11.34 4.11
C ASN A 52 -26.67 12.72 3.64
N HIS A 53 -25.59 12.76 2.85
CA HIS A 53 -25.03 13.99 2.28
C HIS A 53 -25.43 14.22 0.82
N GLY A 54 -26.35 13.42 0.28
CA GLY A 54 -26.89 13.58 -1.06
C GLY A 54 -25.89 13.30 -2.19
N ILE A 55 -24.88 12.47 -1.91
CA ILE A 55 -23.90 12.01 -2.90
C ILE A 55 -24.35 10.61 -3.37
N PRO A 56 -25.03 10.49 -4.53
CA PRO A 56 -25.50 9.21 -5.00
C PRO A 56 -24.33 8.31 -5.43
N TYR A 57 -24.19 7.18 -4.76
CA TYR A 57 -23.26 6.12 -5.12
C TYR A 57 -23.79 5.37 -6.35
N ALA A 58 -23.35 5.76 -7.55
CA ALA A 58 -23.73 5.08 -8.78
C ALA A 58 -22.93 3.78 -8.98
N LEU A 59 -23.30 2.72 -8.26
CA LEU A 59 -23.04 1.34 -8.69
C LEU A 59 -24.37 0.65 -8.97
N ALA A 60 -25.02 1.04 -10.06
CA ALA A 60 -26.20 0.37 -10.61
C ALA A 60 -25.92 -0.11 -12.05
N ALA A 61 -24.78 -0.78 -12.26
CA ALA A 61 -24.46 -1.41 -13.54
C ALA A 61 -24.04 -2.89 -13.42
N ALA A 62 -24.14 -3.49 -12.23
CA ALA A 62 -23.72 -4.88 -12.03
C ALA A 62 -24.86 -5.90 -11.94
N ASP A 63 -26.11 -5.51 -11.61
CA ASP A 63 -27.18 -6.50 -11.40
C ASP A 63 -28.56 -5.98 -11.91
N ASN A 64 -28.90 -6.38 -13.15
CA ASN A 64 -30.24 -6.46 -13.77
C ASN A 64 -30.79 -5.25 -14.61
N PRO A 65 -31.31 -5.45 -15.85
CA PRO A 65 -31.49 -4.39 -16.87
C PRO A 65 -32.90 -3.76 -17.05
N GLU A 66 -33.90 -4.01 -16.20
CA GLU A 66 -35.26 -3.49 -16.42
C GLU A 66 -35.84 -2.85 -15.16
N GLY A 67 -35.84 -1.51 -15.11
CA GLY A 67 -36.44 -0.76 -14.01
C GLY A 67 -35.91 0.67 -13.86
N LEU A 68 -35.87 1.44 -14.95
CA LEU A 68 -35.26 2.78 -14.96
C LEU A 68 -36.17 3.91 -15.46
N ASN A 69 -37.50 3.73 -15.41
CA ASN A 69 -38.45 4.76 -15.87
C ASN A 69 -39.35 5.38 -14.79
N ASP A 70 -39.31 4.94 -13.51
CA ASP A 70 -40.31 5.37 -12.51
C ASP A 70 -39.79 6.29 -11.38
N ILE A 71 -38.56 6.80 -11.44
CA ILE A 71 -37.99 7.63 -10.35
C ILE A 71 -37.76 9.11 -10.77
N MET A 72 -38.25 9.53 -11.94
CA MET A 72 -38.20 10.95 -12.37
C MET A 72 -39.54 11.69 -12.27
N ALA A 73 -40.53 11.16 -11.54
CA ALA A 73 -41.84 11.78 -11.43
C ALA A 73 -42.37 11.79 -9.99
N THR A 74 -41.72 12.53 -9.10
CA THR A 74 -42.37 13.28 -7.99
C THR A 74 -41.29 14.02 -7.23
N ASN A 75 -41.28 15.34 -7.31
CA ASN A 75 -41.07 16.29 -6.21
C ASN A 75 -40.76 17.68 -6.79
N ASN A 76 -41.78 18.26 -7.43
CA ASN A 76 -42.03 19.68 -7.34
C ASN A 76 -43.10 19.90 -6.25
N GLU A 77 -42.99 21.04 -5.58
CA GLU A 77 -43.97 21.69 -4.69
C GLU A 77 -43.64 21.75 -3.17
N GLU A 78 -43.12 22.93 -2.81
CA GLU A 78 -43.56 23.86 -1.76
C GLU A 78 -43.42 23.56 -0.24
N ALA A 79 -42.56 24.39 0.37
CA ALA A 79 -42.66 25.16 1.62
C ALA A 79 -43.61 24.73 2.78
N GLY A 80 -43.04 24.67 4.00
CA GLY A 80 -43.83 24.67 5.24
C GLY A 80 -42.98 24.73 6.52
N MET A 81 -43.12 25.81 7.29
CA MET A 81 -42.40 26.15 8.52
C MET A 81 -43.01 25.43 9.75
N GLY A 82 -42.19 24.91 10.70
CA GLY A 82 -42.69 24.33 11.95
C GLY A 82 -41.58 23.91 12.93
N SER A 83 -41.69 24.35 14.19
CA SER A 83 -40.66 24.36 15.24
C SER A 83 -40.75 23.17 16.23
N ARG A 84 -39.61 22.85 16.89
CA ARG A 84 -39.39 22.03 18.13
C ARG A 84 -39.38 20.50 17.95
N LYS A 85 -38.47 19.69 18.52
CA LYS A 85 -37.72 19.77 19.79
C LYS A 85 -36.61 18.69 19.81
N GLY A 86 -35.42 19.02 20.34
CA GLY A 86 -34.59 18.11 21.16
C GLY A 86 -33.65 17.13 20.42
N THR A 87 -32.44 17.57 20.12
CA THR A 87 -31.26 16.69 20.01
C THR A 87 -30.23 17.14 21.04
N PRO A 88 -29.61 16.22 21.80
CA PRO A 88 -28.59 16.59 22.77
C PRO A 88 -27.37 17.08 22.01
N SER A 89 -27.06 18.37 22.18
CA SER A 89 -25.79 18.94 21.76
C SER A 89 -24.69 18.30 22.61
N VAL A 90 -24.01 17.31 22.05
CA VAL A 90 -22.66 16.95 22.51
C VAL A 90 -21.78 18.13 22.12
N SER A 91 -21.52 19.00 23.10
CA SER A 91 -20.52 20.05 23.00
C SER A 91 -19.14 19.38 22.86
N ILE A 92 -18.71 19.17 21.62
CA ILE A 92 -17.34 18.78 21.29
C ILE A 92 -16.45 19.96 21.65
N ASN A 93 -15.57 19.80 22.64
CA ASN A 93 -14.45 20.71 22.86
C ASN A 93 -13.58 20.70 21.58
N PRO A 94 -13.45 21.81 20.82
CA PRO A 94 -12.82 21.83 19.51
C PRO A 94 -11.29 21.95 19.59
N GLY A 95 -10.65 21.23 20.52
CA GLY A 95 -9.24 21.43 20.87
C GLY A 95 -8.23 20.44 20.29
N SER A 96 -8.63 19.30 19.71
CA SER A 96 -7.64 18.30 19.23
C SER A 96 -7.98 17.53 17.94
N SER A 97 -9.14 17.73 17.32
CA SER A 97 -9.55 16.93 16.15
C SER A 97 -9.57 17.67 14.80
N SER A 98 -9.28 18.98 14.74
CA SER A 98 -9.41 19.76 13.49
C SER A 98 -8.12 19.87 12.67
N GLN A 99 -6.96 19.50 13.23
CA GLN A 99 -5.65 19.66 12.58
C GLN A 99 -4.83 18.36 12.50
N GLY A 100 -5.43 17.21 12.79
CA GLY A 100 -4.73 15.92 12.74
C GLY A 100 -3.60 15.78 13.77
N LEU A 101 -3.69 16.49 14.91
CA LEU A 101 -2.67 16.44 15.97
C LEU A 101 -3.11 15.50 17.09
N PHE A 102 -2.27 14.51 17.38
CA PHE A 102 -2.52 13.50 18.38
C PHE A 102 -1.41 13.48 19.42
N ARG A 103 -1.71 13.08 20.65
CA ARG A 103 -0.70 12.94 21.70
C ARG A 103 -0.20 11.50 21.74
N ASP A 104 1.10 11.32 21.56
CA ASP A 104 1.77 10.02 21.69
C ASP A 104 1.81 9.61 23.17
N ASN A 105 1.42 8.37 23.48
CA ASN A 105 1.27 7.93 24.88
C ASN A 105 2.59 7.75 25.61
N GLN A 106 3.65 7.35 24.90
CA GLN A 106 4.92 7.01 25.53
C GLN A 106 5.79 8.26 25.74
N SER A 107 5.85 9.13 24.74
CA SER A 107 6.66 10.36 24.78
C SER A 107 5.88 11.58 25.29
N GLY A 108 4.55 11.55 25.25
CA GLY A 108 3.69 12.70 25.54
C GLY A 108 3.72 13.80 24.47
N GLN A 109 4.47 13.61 23.38
CA GLN A 109 4.64 14.59 22.32
C GLN A 109 3.40 14.67 21.42
N LEU A 110 3.22 15.83 20.78
CA LEU A 110 2.21 15.99 19.73
C LEU A 110 2.78 15.48 18.40
N VAL A 111 2.04 14.59 17.76
CA VAL A 111 2.38 13.96 16.49
C VAL A 111 1.26 14.20 15.50
N HIS A 112 1.63 14.47 14.25
CA HIS A 112 0.68 14.71 13.17
C HIS A 112 0.33 13.43 12.39
N TYR A 113 -0.96 13.18 12.27
CA TYR A 113 -1.59 12.19 11.40
C TYR A 113 -2.71 12.88 10.62
N GLY A 114 -2.58 12.99 9.30
CA GLY A 114 -3.59 13.69 8.50
C GLY A 114 -4.91 12.93 8.42
N SER A 115 -5.95 13.58 7.88
CA SER A 115 -7.30 13.02 7.78
C SER A 115 -7.36 11.75 6.92
N SER A 116 -6.39 11.59 6.04
CA SER A 116 -6.17 10.41 5.23
C SER A 116 -5.26 9.40 5.93
N SER A 117 -5.21 9.36 7.26
CA SER A 117 -4.48 8.32 7.99
C SER A 117 -5.47 7.35 8.60
N PHE A 118 -5.06 6.08 8.72
CA PHE A 118 -5.86 5.09 9.44
C PHE A 118 -6.17 5.53 10.89
N HIS A 119 -5.23 6.22 11.53
CA HIS A 119 -5.39 6.79 12.88
C HIS A 119 -6.48 7.86 12.97
N SER A 120 -6.61 8.72 11.94
CA SER A 120 -7.71 9.70 11.89
C SER A 120 -9.07 9.03 11.73
N ILE A 121 -9.16 8.01 10.88
CA ILE A 121 -10.39 7.23 10.67
C ILE A 121 -10.82 6.55 11.98
N LEU A 122 -9.87 5.95 12.70
CA LEU A 122 -10.15 5.34 14.01
C LEU A 122 -10.62 6.38 15.03
N ALA A 123 -9.98 7.55 15.09
CA ALA A 123 -10.36 8.62 16.01
C ALA A 123 -11.79 9.14 15.75
N GLU A 124 -12.21 9.22 14.48
CA GLU A 124 -13.57 9.61 14.08
C GLU A 124 -14.63 8.54 14.41
N SER A 125 -14.22 7.27 14.49
CA SER A 125 -15.12 6.15 14.74
C SER A 125 -15.68 6.11 16.18
N GLY A 126 -15.16 6.94 17.09
CA GLY A 126 -15.57 7.00 18.50
C GLY A 126 -15.12 5.80 19.34
N GLN A 127 -14.33 4.89 18.77
CA GLN A 127 -13.61 3.86 19.51
C GLN A 127 -12.36 4.49 20.11
N ASP A 128 -12.44 4.76 21.41
CA ASP A 128 -11.40 5.31 22.30
C ASP A 128 -10.82 6.69 21.92
N GLN A 129 -11.31 7.73 22.61
CA GLN A 129 -10.60 9.00 22.81
C GLN A 129 -9.33 8.86 23.69
N ALA A 130 -8.74 7.69 23.80
CA ALA A 130 -7.56 7.48 24.61
C ALA A 130 -6.63 6.48 23.91
N ALA A 131 -5.42 6.93 23.60
CA ALA A 131 -4.25 6.13 23.25
C ALA A 131 -4.13 5.60 21.82
N LEU A 132 -3.57 6.41 20.90
CA LEU A 132 -2.95 5.89 19.68
C LEU A 132 -1.71 5.03 20.00
N PRO A 133 -1.39 3.98 19.21
CA PRO A 133 -0.16 3.20 19.37
C PRO A 133 1.08 4.10 19.37
N CYS A 134 2.10 3.72 20.13
CA CYS A 134 3.33 4.50 20.22
C CYS A 134 4.01 4.61 18.84
N THR A 135 4.37 5.83 18.47
CA THR A 135 5.11 6.15 17.23
C THR A 135 6.57 5.68 17.25
N SER A 136 7.08 5.35 18.44
CA SER A 136 8.47 5.00 18.72
C SER A 136 8.55 3.85 19.72
N THR A 137 7.90 2.73 19.44
CA THR A 137 8.40 1.46 19.97
C THR A 137 9.79 1.31 19.36
N GLY A 138 10.87 1.60 20.08
CA GLY A 138 12.22 1.42 19.53
C GLY A 138 12.35 0.02 18.92
N LEU A 139 13.19 -0.16 17.89
CA LEU A 139 13.44 -1.52 17.39
C LEU A 139 13.89 -2.38 18.59
N PRO A 140 13.42 -3.64 18.71
CA PRO A 140 13.84 -4.53 19.78
C PRO A 140 15.30 -4.97 19.53
N ILE A 141 16.25 -4.06 19.76
CA ILE A 141 17.69 -4.24 19.54
C ILE A 141 18.27 -5.06 20.71
N THR A 142 17.66 -5.00 21.89
CA THR A 142 18.10 -5.73 23.09
C THR A 142 17.27 -6.99 23.30
N GLY A 143 17.92 -8.10 23.66
CA GLY A 143 17.26 -9.36 23.99
C GLY A 143 16.79 -10.18 22.78
N GLN A 144 17.37 -9.97 21.59
CA GLN A 144 17.07 -10.78 20.42
C GLN A 144 17.48 -12.24 20.62
N ASP A 145 16.68 -13.15 20.08
CA ASP A 145 17.04 -14.56 20.03
C ASP A 145 18.35 -14.72 19.26
N PRO A 146 19.43 -15.26 19.86
CA PRO A 146 20.67 -15.52 19.14
C PRO A 146 20.51 -16.47 17.94
N ASN A 147 19.38 -17.18 17.86
CA ASN A 147 19.04 -18.06 16.74
C ASN A 147 18.22 -17.37 15.64
N ILE A 148 18.00 -16.06 15.73
CA ILE A 148 17.27 -15.35 14.70
C ILE A 148 17.97 -15.48 13.35
N ILE A 149 17.19 -15.76 12.31
CA ILE A 149 17.73 -15.88 10.96
C ILE A 149 18.16 -14.49 10.48
N ASN A 150 19.41 -14.42 10.06
CA ASN A 150 20.10 -13.26 9.52
C ASN A 150 20.88 -13.71 8.27
N PHE A 151 21.66 -12.83 7.66
CA PHE A 151 22.30 -13.18 6.39
C PHE A 151 23.43 -14.20 6.53
N SER A 152 24.08 -14.27 7.70
CA SER A 152 25.19 -15.19 7.94
C SER A 152 24.75 -16.63 8.17
N ASN A 153 23.51 -16.85 8.61
CA ASN A 153 22.98 -18.18 9.00
C ASN A 153 21.77 -18.65 8.16
N ILE A 154 21.27 -17.85 7.23
CA ILE A 154 20.18 -18.24 6.32
C ILE A 154 20.61 -19.43 5.44
N SER A 155 19.72 -20.43 5.28
CA SER A 155 19.96 -21.54 4.35
C SER A 155 19.78 -21.10 2.89
N ALA A 156 20.45 -21.77 1.95
CA ALA A 156 20.34 -21.46 0.53
C ALA A 156 18.90 -21.65 0.00
N GLU A 157 18.16 -22.61 0.54
CA GLU A 157 16.77 -22.88 0.16
C GLU A 157 15.85 -21.75 0.61
N LEU A 158 15.95 -21.31 1.87
CA LEU A 158 15.14 -20.21 2.40
C LEU A 158 15.52 -18.88 1.72
N HIS A 159 16.80 -18.69 1.44
CA HIS A 159 17.29 -17.53 0.67
C HIS A 159 16.64 -17.44 -0.71
N GLY A 160 16.66 -18.54 -1.48
CA GLY A 160 16.00 -18.63 -2.77
C GLY A 160 14.48 -18.41 -2.68
N GLU A 161 13.82 -19.01 -1.68
CA GLU A 161 12.38 -18.83 -1.44
C GLU A 161 12.02 -17.36 -1.20
N LEU A 162 12.77 -16.65 -0.36
CA LEU A 162 12.52 -15.23 -0.07
C LEU A 162 12.68 -14.35 -1.31
N LEU A 163 13.71 -14.59 -2.11
CA LEU A 163 13.89 -13.87 -3.38
C LEU A 163 12.72 -14.14 -4.34
N ASP A 164 12.31 -15.39 -4.48
CA ASP A 164 11.17 -15.76 -5.34
C ASP A 164 9.85 -15.14 -4.86
N LEU A 165 9.63 -15.08 -3.55
CA LEU A 165 8.47 -14.39 -2.96
C LEU A 165 8.48 -12.91 -3.29
N TRP A 166 9.61 -12.23 -3.10
CA TRP A 166 9.71 -10.78 -3.32
C TRP A 166 9.53 -10.41 -4.80
N PHE A 167 10.24 -11.09 -5.71
CA PHE A 167 10.10 -10.83 -7.14
C PHE A 167 8.68 -11.12 -7.64
N ARG A 168 8.04 -12.15 -7.09
CA ARG A 168 6.67 -12.51 -7.48
C ARG A 168 5.61 -11.55 -6.94
N TYR A 169 5.80 -11.02 -5.73
CA TYR A 169 4.72 -10.31 -5.04
C TYR A 169 4.95 -8.81 -4.88
N ASN A 170 6.20 -8.33 -4.79
CA ASN A 170 6.50 -6.94 -4.43
C ASN A 170 7.15 -6.13 -5.55
N ASN A 171 8.06 -6.75 -6.33
CA ASN A 171 8.81 -6.06 -7.40
C ASN A 171 7.89 -5.36 -8.41
N GLY A 172 6.75 -5.98 -8.74
CA GLY A 172 5.80 -5.43 -9.72
C GLY A 172 4.97 -4.25 -9.23
N TYR A 173 4.89 -3.94 -7.92
CA TYR A 173 4.07 -2.83 -7.41
C TYR A 173 4.79 -1.80 -6.53
N SER A 174 5.88 -2.17 -5.89
CA SER A 174 6.59 -1.29 -4.95
C SER A 174 7.69 -0.52 -5.67
N VAL A 175 8.74 -1.23 -6.09
CA VAL A 175 9.87 -0.69 -6.86
C VAL A 175 10.30 -1.75 -7.86
N TYR A 176 10.34 -1.40 -9.14
CA TYR A 176 10.78 -2.34 -10.17
C TYR A 176 12.30 -2.42 -10.19
N ILE A 177 12.80 -3.64 -10.10
CA ILE A 177 14.21 -4.05 -10.17
C ILE A 177 14.32 -5.15 -11.21
N ASP A 178 15.35 -5.07 -12.06
CA ASP A 178 15.64 -6.13 -13.02
C ASP A 178 16.07 -7.41 -12.29
N GLN A 179 15.23 -8.45 -12.37
CA GLN A 179 15.44 -9.70 -11.65
C GLN A 179 16.69 -10.44 -12.10
N HIS A 180 17.03 -10.39 -13.38
CA HIS A 180 18.18 -11.08 -13.93
C HIS A 180 19.47 -10.43 -13.43
N ALA A 181 19.60 -9.12 -13.60
CA ALA A 181 20.74 -8.33 -13.15
C ALA A 181 20.91 -8.38 -11.62
N PHE A 182 19.81 -8.41 -10.86
CA PHE A 182 19.88 -8.61 -9.41
C PHE A 182 20.46 -9.98 -9.05
N ARG A 183 19.97 -11.06 -9.67
CA ARG A 183 20.44 -12.44 -9.38
C ARG A 183 21.87 -12.70 -9.82
N GLU A 184 22.31 -12.09 -10.91
CA GLU A 184 23.71 -12.07 -11.33
C GLU A 184 24.59 -11.38 -10.28
N GLY A 185 24.16 -10.19 -9.81
CA GLY A 185 24.81 -9.48 -8.71
C GLY A 185 24.86 -10.28 -7.40
N CYS A 186 23.78 -11.00 -7.06
CA CYS A 186 23.77 -11.90 -5.90
C CYS A 186 24.83 -12.99 -5.99
N THR A 187 25.04 -13.55 -7.19
CA THR A 187 25.98 -14.66 -7.42
C THR A 187 27.42 -14.18 -7.42
N THR A 188 27.68 -13.06 -8.09
CA THR A 188 29.03 -12.50 -8.23
C THR A 188 29.48 -11.71 -6.99
N GLY A 189 28.53 -11.19 -6.20
CA GLY A 189 28.78 -10.28 -5.10
C GLY A 189 29.19 -8.87 -5.56
N ILE A 190 29.17 -8.59 -6.87
CA ILE A 190 29.63 -7.33 -7.44
C ILE A 190 28.48 -6.32 -7.47
N PRO A 191 28.64 -5.12 -6.87
CA PRO A 191 27.64 -4.07 -6.95
C PRO A 191 27.34 -3.65 -8.40
N SER A 192 26.07 -3.44 -8.70
CA SER A 192 25.58 -2.97 -10.01
C SER A 192 24.43 -1.97 -9.83
N GLN A 193 23.84 -1.49 -10.92
CA GLN A 193 22.65 -0.61 -10.87
C GLN A 193 21.42 -1.31 -10.25
N SER A 194 21.37 -2.64 -10.37
CA SER A 194 20.27 -3.47 -9.86
C SER A 194 20.65 -4.26 -8.61
N TYR A 195 21.91 -4.26 -8.16
CA TYR A 195 22.36 -5.03 -6.99
C TYR A 195 23.30 -4.26 -6.07
N SER A 196 23.02 -4.32 -4.77
CA SER A 196 23.99 -4.03 -3.72
C SER A 196 23.66 -4.87 -2.49
N ARG A 197 24.63 -5.05 -1.59
CA ARG A 197 24.41 -5.80 -0.34
C ARG A 197 23.29 -5.19 0.51
N LEU A 198 23.21 -3.85 0.54
CA LEU A 198 22.15 -3.13 1.25
C LEU A 198 20.77 -3.43 0.65
N LEU A 199 20.63 -3.32 -0.67
CA LEU A 199 19.39 -3.64 -1.37
C LEU A 199 18.99 -5.10 -1.19
N HIS A 200 19.96 -6.01 -1.23
CA HIS A 200 19.72 -7.42 -1.00
C HIS A 200 19.14 -7.69 0.40
N LEU A 201 19.70 -7.09 1.45
CA LEU A 201 19.14 -7.19 2.79
C LEU A 201 17.74 -6.59 2.89
N ALA A 202 17.50 -5.45 2.24
CA ALA A 202 16.19 -4.81 2.24
C ALA A 202 15.12 -5.69 1.57
N ILE A 203 15.46 -6.35 0.46
CA ILE A 203 14.60 -7.33 -0.21
C ILE A 203 14.29 -8.51 0.71
N LEU A 204 15.30 -9.07 1.40
CA LEU A 204 15.09 -10.19 2.33
C LEU A 204 14.25 -9.79 3.55
N ALA A 205 14.43 -8.58 4.07
CA ALA A 205 13.62 -8.04 5.16
C ALA A 205 12.15 -7.95 4.75
N GLU A 206 11.85 -7.34 3.60
CA GLU A 206 10.49 -7.17 3.11
C GLU A 206 9.84 -8.52 2.76
N ALA A 207 10.59 -9.41 2.10
CA ALA A 207 10.14 -10.77 1.77
C ALA A 207 9.76 -11.59 3.02
N SER A 208 10.42 -11.34 4.14
CA SER A 208 10.19 -12.07 5.39
C SER A 208 8.77 -11.85 5.93
N HIS A 209 8.15 -10.69 5.69
CA HIS A 209 6.75 -10.43 6.06
C HIS A 209 5.74 -11.25 5.24
N ILE A 210 6.15 -11.72 4.06
CA ILE A 210 5.34 -12.55 3.17
C ILE A 210 5.50 -14.04 3.50
N SER A 211 6.69 -14.43 3.96
CA SER A 211 7.00 -15.80 4.32
C SER A 211 6.26 -16.26 5.57
N SER A 212 5.90 -17.54 5.61
CA SER A 212 5.35 -18.19 6.81
C SER A 212 6.41 -18.84 7.69
N HIS A 213 7.70 -18.70 7.36
CA HIS A 213 8.78 -19.37 8.08
C HIS A 213 8.96 -18.77 9.48
N PRO A 214 8.76 -19.55 10.57
CA PRO A 214 8.74 -19.00 11.93
C PRO A 214 10.11 -18.47 12.38
N GLY A 215 11.22 -19.06 11.90
CA GLY A 215 12.57 -18.61 12.26
C GLY A 215 12.97 -17.23 11.72
N LEU A 216 12.14 -16.63 10.86
CA LEU A 216 12.33 -15.25 10.40
C LEU A 216 11.79 -14.22 11.40
N ARG A 217 11.04 -14.66 12.41
CA ARG A 217 10.43 -13.82 13.44
C ARG A 217 11.27 -13.85 14.70
N SER A 218 11.53 -12.70 15.31
CA SER A 218 12.13 -12.68 16.65
C SER A 218 11.15 -13.20 17.71
N ASN A 219 9.85 -13.01 17.49
CA ASN A 219 8.79 -13.65 18.26
C ASN A 219 7.94 -14.52 17.30
N PRO A 220 8.00 -15.87 17.41
CA PRO A 220 7.28 -16.78 16.52
C PRO A 220 5.77 -16.50 16.40
N ASP A 221 5.16 -16.01 17.49
CA ASP A 221 3.73 -15.73 17.60
C ASP A 221 3.33 -14.34 17.08
N ASP A 222 4.29 -13.47 16.78
CA ASP A 222 4.05 -12.11 16.31
C ASP A 222 4.60 -11.89 14.89
N PRO A 223 3.73 -11.89 13.86
CA PRO A 223 4.13 -11.67 12.47
C PRO A 223 4.82 -10.32 12.21
N SER A 224 4.57 -9.29 13.03
CA SER A 224 5.17 -7.96 12.87
C SER A 224 6.69 -7.97 13.11
N THR A 225 7.20 -9.01 13.77
CA THR A 225 8.61 -9.18 14.09
C THR A 225 9.43 -9.92 13.02
N SER A 226 8.81 -10.21 11.87
CA SER A 226 9.47 -10.89 10.75
C SER A 226 10.58 -10.02 10.15
N GLY A 227 11.70 -10.63 9.73
CA GLY A 227 12.74 -9.95 8.94
C GLY A 227 13.65 -9.00 9.72
N ILE A 228 13.46 -8.85 11.04
CA ILE A 228 14.24 -7.92 11.89
C ILE A 228 15.76 -8.19 11.84
N GLY A 229 16.18 -9.44 11.66
CA GLY A 229 17.60 -9.80 11.49
C GLY A 229 18.23 -9.15 10.24
N PHE A 230 17.55 -9.21 9.09
CA PHE A 230 18.01 -8.57 7.86
C PHE A 230 17.90 -7.04 7.92
N LEU A 231 16.83 -6.53 8.52
CA LEU A 231 16.62 -5.09 8.74
C LEU A 231 17.76 -4.48 9.56
N MET A 232 18.17 -5.12 10.65
CA MET A 232 19.27 -4.64 11.49
C MET A 232 20.62 -4.65 10.76
N GLU A 233 20.92 -5.71 10.03
CA GLU A 233 22.12 -5.73 9.19
C GLU A 233 22.09 -4.62 8.13
N ALA A 234 20.93 -4.39 7.49
CA ALA A 234 20.76 -3.35 6.49
C ALA A 234 21.02 -1.96 7.09
N MET A 235 20.47 -1.70 8.28
CA MET A 235 20.70 -0.45 9.00
C MET A 235 22.18 -0.27 9.39
N GLY A 236 22.86 -1.35 9.79
CA GLY A 236 24.29 -1.32 10.07
C GLY A 236 25.12 -0.98 8.82
N LEU A 237 24.81 -1.60 7.67
CA LEU A 237 25.47 -1.27 6.41
C LEU A 237 25.20 0.16 5.96
N LEU A 238 23.96 0.64 6.10
CA LEU A 238 23.59 2.00 5.73
C LEU A 238 24.38 3.06 6.50
N GLN A 239 24.67 2.82 7.79
CA GLN A 239 25.48 3.73 8.61
C GLN A 239 26.94 3.84 8.13
N MET A 240 27.44 2.83 7.44
CA MET A 240 28.80 2.78 6.90
C MET A 240 28.87 3.22 5.43
N GLU A 241 27.73 3.43 4.76
CA GLU A 241 27.71 3.80 3.34
C GLU A 241 28.05 5.29 3.18
N MET A 242 29.25 5.57 2.68
CA MET A 242 29.75 6.93 2.47
C MET A 242 29.24 7.58 1.18
N GLU A 243 29.05 6.78 0.14
CA GLU A 243 28.59 7.22 -1.18
C GLU A 243 27.31 6.46 -1.55
N PRO A 244 26.13 7.10 -1.47
CA PRO A 244 24.88 6.42 -1.79
C PRO A 244 24.80 6.13 -3.29
N ARG A 245 24.12 5.04 -3.64
CA ARG A 245 23.83 4.67 -5.04
C ARG A 245 22.33 4.69 -5.28
N GLN A 246 21.93 4.50 -6.54
CA GLN A 246 20.52 4.28 -6.88
C GLN A 246 19.92 3.12 -6.05
N THR A 247 20.68 2.03 -5.87
CA THR A 247 20.25 0.90 -5.03
C THR A 247 20.02 1.30 -3.57
N THR A 248 20.70 2.33 -3.07
CA THR A 248 20.50 2.84 -1.70
C THR A 248 19.13 3.51 -1.57
N ALA A 249 18.75 4.33 -2.55
CA ALA A 249 17.40 4.92 -2.58
C ALA A 249 16.32 3.84 -2.63
N VAL A 250 16.47 2.84 -3.50
CA VAL A 250 15.53 1.71 -3.60
C VAL A 250 15.49 0.92 -2.30
N ALA A 251 16.65 0.59 -1.71
CA ALA A 251 16.72 -0.14 -0.44
C ALA A 251 15.95 0.60 0.66
N LEU A 252 16.11 1.92 0.77
CA LEU A 252 15.39 2.72 1.75
C LEU A 252 13.85 2.70 1.57
N CYS A 253 13.34 2.61 0.33
CA CYS A 253 11.91 2.37 0.10
C CYS A 253 11.47 1.01 0.64
N LEU A 254 12.22 -0.05 0.37
CA LEU A 254 11.85 -1.40 0.84
C LEU A 254 11.96 -1.52 2.37
N LEU A 255 12.95 -0.87 2.97
CA LEU A 255 13.07 -0.76 4.43
C LEU A 255 11.94 0.07 5.04
N CYS A 256 11.49 1.13 4.35
CA CYS A 256 10.29 1.88 4.74
C CYS A 256 9.06 0.98 4.80
N ALA A 257 8.79 0.18 3.75
CA ALA A 257 7.71 -0.81 3.77
C ALA A 257 7.85 -1.82 4.91
N SER A 258 9.06 -2.40 5.08
CA SER A 258 9.31 -3.39 6.15
C SER A 258 9.07 -2.80 7.55
N LEU A 259 9.53 -1.56 7.78
CA LEU A 259 9.30 -0.85 9.04
C LEU A 259 7.82 -0.55 9.26
N SER A 260 7.07 -0.19 8.20
CA SER A 260 5.60 -0.03 8.28
C SER A 260 4.92 -1.33 8.68
N ASP A 261 5.31 -2.46 8.09
CA ASP A 261 4.75 -3.79 8.39
C ASP A 261 5.07 -4.25 9.83
N SER A 262 6.19 -3.78 10.39
CA SER A 262 6.55 -3.96 11.80
C SER A 262 5.89 -2.94 12.76
N GLY A 263 5.06 -2.02 12.26
CA GLY A 263 4.43 -0.97 13.08
C GLY A 263 5.35 0.18 13.50
N GLN A 264 6.56 0.25 12.92
CA GLN A 264 7.59 1.27 13.22
C GLN A 264 7.37 2.54 12.39
N GLU A 265 6.23 3.20 12.58
CA GLU A 265 5.74 4.26 11.69
C GLU A 265 6.67 5.46 11.55
N PHE A 266 7.27 5.94 12.64
CA PHE A 266 8.20 7.06 12.58
C PHE A 266 9.46 6.70 11.80
N LEU A 267 10.08 5.56 12.10
CA LEU A 267 11.28 5.10 11.39
C LEU A 267 10.99 4.85 9.91
N SER A 268 9.86 4.19 9.62
CA SER A 268 9.38 4.01 8.25
C SER A 268 9.34 5.36 7.50
N TRP A 269 8.72 6.37 8.09
CA TRP A 269 8.62 7.70 7.50
C TRP A 269 9.98 8.35 7.24
N ILE A 270 10.93 8.21 8.18
CA ILE A 270 12.29 8.73 8.01
C ILE A 270 13.02 8.02 6.86
N PHE A 271 12.89 6.70 6.75
CA PHE A 271 13.53 5.91 5.69
C PHE A 271 12.94 6.24 4.31
N GLY A 272 11.62 6.34 4.20
CA GLY A 272 10.97 6.81 2.98
C GLY A 272 11.41 8.23 2.61
N GLY A 273 11.50 9.12 3.61
CA GLY A 273 12.03 10.48 3.47
C GLY A 273 13.47 10.54 2.94
N ASN A 274 14.33 9.65 3.44
CA ASN A 274 15.71 9.57 3.00
C ASN A 274 15.84 9.02 1.57
N SER A 275 14.96 8.09 1.18
CA SER A 275 14.97 7.51 -0.17
C SER A 275 14.84 8.58 -1.27
N TRP A 276 13.82 9.45 -1.18
CA TRP A 276 13.61 10.49 -2.21
C TRP A 276 14.69 11.58 -2.14
N ARG A 277 15.20 11.91 -0.95
CA ARG A 277 16.34 12.84 -0.80
C ARG A 277 17.60 12.31 -1.47
N ILE A 278 17.92 11.03 -1.29
CA ILE A 278 19.02 10.37 -2.00
C ILE A 278 18.76 10.36 -3.52
N SER A 279 17.53 10.08 -3.94
CA SER A 279 17.16 10.10 -5.36
C SER A 279 17.38 11.48 -6.00
N GLN A 280 17.08 12.56 -5.29
CA GLN A 280 17.40 13.91 -5.74
C GLN A 280 18.90 14.19 -5.77
N HIS A 281 19.62 13.82 -4.71
CA HIS A 281 21.07 13.99 -4.63
C HIS A 281 21.78 13.32 -5.81
N LEU A 282 21.32 12.14 -6.21
CA LEU A 282 21.83 11.39 -7.36
C LEU A 282 21.32 11.90 -8.72
N GLY A 283 20.43 12.89 -8.73
CA GLY A 283 19.83 13.43 -9.94
C GLY A 283 18.91 12.44 -10.68
N LEU A 284 18.27 11.50 -9.98
CA LEU A 284 17.37 10.51 -10.61
C LEU A 284 16.08 11.16 -11.16
N HIS A 285 15.67 12.28 -10.58
CA HIS A 285 14.52 13.10 -10.97
C HIS A 285 14.75 13.95 -12.24
N LEU A 286 15.96 13.95 -12.78
CA LEU A 286 16.34 14.72 -13.96
C LEU A 286 16.59 13.77 -15.13
N ASP A 287 16.28 14.20 -16.36
CA ASP A 287 16.60 13.43 -17.55
C ASP A 287 18.11 13.47 -17.80
N GLY A 288 18.79 12.37 -17.45
CA GLY A 288 20.23 12.26 -17.60
C GLY A 288 20.65 12.10 -19.06
N GLN A 289 21.74 12.74 -19.45
CA GLN A 289 22.40 12.49 -20.75
C GLN A 289 23.45 11.38 -20.63
N THR A 290 23.01 10.18 -20.24
CA THR A 290 23.87 8.98 -20.16
C THR A 290 23.47 7.95 -21.22
N ASN A 291 24.10 6.77 -21.19
CA ASN A 291 23.73 5.63 -22.04
C ASN A 291 22.25 5.25 -21.86
N GLU A 292 21.57 4.82 -22.94
CA GLU A 292 20.15 4.40 -22.94
C GLU A 292 19.83 3.38 -21.84
N GLU A 293 20.68 2.38 -21.64
CA GLU A 293 20.50 1.36 -20.60
C GLU A 293 20.56 1.95 -19.18
N GLU A 294 21.49 2.87 -18.94
CA GLU A 294 21.60 3.54 -17.65
C GLU A 294 20.41 4.49 -17.42
N VAL A 295 19.98 5.21 -18.46
CA VAL A 295 18.78 6.06 -18.40
C VAL A 295 17.54 5.23 -18.06
N LYS A 296 17.39 4.02 -18.64
CA LYS A 296 16.28 3.11 -18.33
C LYS A 296 16.26 2.75 -16.84
N HIS A 297 17.38 2.25 -16.30
CA HIS A 297 17.47 1.86 -14.89
C HIS A 297 17.24 3.05 -13.94
N ARG A 298 17.80 4.23 -14.26
CA ARG A 298 17.62 5.45 -13.45
C ARG A 298 16.16 5.90 -13.39
N ARG A 299 15.49 5.97 -14.55
CA ARG A 299 14.07 6.32 -14.64
C ARG A 299 13.21 5.31 -13.88
N GLN A 300 13.48 4.02 -14.05
CA GLN A 300 12.78 2.95 -13.36
C GLN A 300 12.86 3.07 -11.84
N ALA A 301 14.06 3.29 -11.28
CA ALA A 301 14.19 3.50 -9.84
C ALA A 301 13.48 4.78 -9.38
N MET A 302 13.61 5.88 -10.13
CA MET A 302 12.93 7.13 -9.77
C MET A 302 11.42 6.98 -9.74
N TRP A 303 10.83 6.34 -10.75
CA TRP A 303 9.38 6.13 -10.80
C TRP A 303 8.88 5.19 -9.69
N GLY A 304 9.68 4.17 -9.33
CA GLY A 304 9.40 3.33 -8.16
C GLY A 304 9.42 4.13 -6.85
N VAL A 305 10.47 4.90 -6.61
CA VAL A 305 10.58 5.79 -5.42
C VAL A 305 9.43 6.80 -5.39
N PHE A 306 9.10 7.40 -6.53
CA PHE A 306 8.03 8.39 -6.67
C PHE A 306 6.67 7.80 -6.29
N PHE A 307 6.32 6.63 -6.80
CA PHE A 307 5.06 5.98 -6.48
C PHE A 307 5.03 5.48 -5.02
N HIS A 308 6.14 4.94 -4.52
CA HIS A 308 6.25 4.49 -3.14
C HIS A 308 6.02 5.64 -2.14
N ASP A 309 6.56 6.83 -2.40
CA ASP A 309 6.26 8.05 -1.63
C ASP A 309 4.74 8.32 -1.58
N LYS A 310 4.03 8.19 -2.71
CA LYS A 310 2.56 8.33 -2.75
C LYS A 310 1.88 7.27 -1.91
N LEU A 311 2.25 6.00 -2.05
CA LEU A 311 1.66 4.93 -1.26
C LEU A 311 1.81 5.17 0.25
N MET A 312 3.01 5.59 0.70
CA MET A 312 3.28 5.83 2.12
C MET A 312 2.62 7.10 2.65
N THR A 313 2.49 8.14 1.83
CA THR A 313 1.82 9.39 2.21
C THR A 313 0.31 9.21 2.31
N LEU A 314 -0.27 8.38 1.43
CA LEU A 314 -1.64 7.89 1.56
C LEU A 314 -1.81 7.07 2.83
N TYR A 315 -0.90 6.15 3.13
CA TYR A 315 -1.01 5.34 4.34
C TYR A 315 -0.93 6.16 5.64
N THR A 316 -0.03 7.14 5.68
CA THR A 316 0.28 7.92 6.90
C THR A 316 -0.52 9.23 7.04
N GLY A 317 -1.20 9.66 5.97
CA GLY A 317 -1.83 10.97 5.87
C GLY A 317 -0.87 12.15 5.96
N ARG A 318 0.41 11.97 5.60
CA ARG A 318 1.42 13.03 5.58
C ARG A 318 1.60 13.56 4.16
N GLY A 319 2.13 14.79 4.04
CA GLY A 319 2.36 15.39 2.72
C GLY A 319 3.45 14.67 1.92
N CYS A 320 3.28 14.58 0.59
CA CYS A 320 4.24 13.94 -0.30
C CYS A 320 5.62 14.61 -0.25
N GLY A 321 6.68 13.79 -0.31
CA GLY A 321 8.06 14.29 -0.36
C GLY A 321 8.42 14.93 -1.70
N MET A 322 7.77 14.50 -2.78
CA MET A 322 8.02 14.99 -4.14
C MET A 322 6.71 15.06 -4.93
N GLN A 323 6.45 16.17 -5.60
CA GLN A 323 5.33 16.31 -6.52
C GLN A 323 5.76 16.00 -7.96
N PHE A 324 4.80 15.75 -8.85
CA PHE A 324 5.14 15.47 -10.25
C PHE A 324 5.88 16.63 -10.91
N GLU A 325 5.55 17.85 -10.51
CA GLU A 325 6.16 19.09 -10.99
C GLU A 325 7.66 19.21 -10.62
N ASP A 326 8.14 18.41 -9.66
CA ASP A 326 9.56 18.33 -9.29
C ASP A 326 10.36 17.35 -10.19
N LEU A 327 9.69 16.56 -11.05
CA LEU A 327 10.34 15.61 -11.95
C LEU A 327 10.54 16.23 -13.34
N ALA A 328 11.79 16.31 -13.78
CA ALA A 328 12.13 16.60 -15.17
C ALA A 328 12.30 15.29 -15.95
N LEU A 329 11.34 14.37 -15.82
CA LEU A 329 11.31 13.08 -16.51
C LEU A 329 10.04 12.95 -17.37
N PRO A 330 10.11 12.32 -18.54
CA PRO A 330 8.91 11.99 -19.30
C PRO A 330 8.05 10.98 -18.53
N LEU A 331 6.74 11.19 -18.54
CA LEU A 331 5.78 10.25 -17.97
C LEU A 331 5.87 8.90 -18.71
N PRO A 332 5.95 7.75 -18.01
CA PRO A 332 6.09 6.46 -18.66
C PRO A 332 4.91 6.17 -19.58
N THR A 333 5.22 5.69 -20.78
CA THR A 333 4.24 5.25 -21.77
C THR A 333 4.07 3.73 -21.67
N TYR A 334 2.90 3.23 -22.07
CA TYR A 334 2.69 1.79 -22.13
C TYR A 334 3.51 1.22 -23.30
N PRO A 335 4.32 0.17 -23.07
CA PRO A 335 5.08 -0.45 -24.13
C PRO A 335 4.15 -1.07 -25.18
N SER A 336 4.66 -1.21 -26.40
CA SER A 336 3.97 -1.99 -27.44
C SER A 336 4.18 -3.49 -27.18
N PRO A 337 3.14 -4.33 -27.31
CA PRO A 337 3.28 -5.77 -27.14
C PRO A 337 4.19 -6.33 -28.24
N THR A 338 5.18 -7.13 -27.86
CA THR A 338 6.12 -7.81 -28.78
C THR A 338 5.57 -9.13 -29.35
N GLY A 339 4.41 -9.59 -28.89
CA GLY A 339 3.75 -10.84 -29.32
C GLY A 339 2.56 -10.62 -30.26
N SER A 340 2.02 -11.73 -30.82
CA SER A 340 0.81 -11.71 -31.65
C SER A 340 -0.43 -11.19 -30.91
N THR A 341 -0.48 -11.43 -29.59
CA THR A 341 -1.50 -10.88 -28.71
C THR A 341 -0.83 -10.24 -27.48
N VAL A 342 -1.56 -9.33 -26.83
CA VAL A 342 -1.08 -8.64 -25.61
C VAL A 342 -0.83 -9.63 -24.46
N TRP A 343 -1.46 -10.80 -24.49
CA TRP A 343 -1.31 -11.88 -23.51
C TRP A 343 -0.05 -12.72 -23.72
N ASP A 344 0.54 -12.67 -24.92
CA ASP A 344 1.73 -13.44 -25.29
C ASP A 344 3.04 -12.70 -24.96
N ALA A 345 2.96 -11.42 -24.57
CA ALA A 345 4.13 -10.54 -24.42
C ALA A 345 5.00 -10.84 -23.18
N GLY A 346 4.61 -11.80 -22.35
CA GLY A 346 5.41 -12.31 -21.23
C GLY A 346 5.50 -11.41 -19.99
N PRO A 347 6.23 -11.83 -18.94
CA PRO A 347 6.29 -11.13 -17.65
C PRO A 347 6.89 -9.73 -17.72
N ALA A 348 7.95 -9.52 -18.53
CA ALA A 348 8.62 -8.22 -18.66
C ALA A 348 7.68 -7.13 -19.21
N TYR A 349 6.82 -7.49 -20.17
CA TYR A 349 5.79 -6.58 -20.68
C TYR A 349 4.79 -6.18 -19.59
N LEU A 350 4.32 -7.14 -18.79
CA LEU A 350 3.39 -6.87 -17.70
C LEU A 350 4.03 -5.96 -16.64
N ASP A 351 5.29 -6.18 -16.30
CA ASP A 351 6.02 -5.36 -15.33
C ASP A 351 6.17 -3.92 -15.83
N GLU A 352 6.59 -3.72 -17.08
CA GLU A 352 6.71 -2.38 -17.69
C GLU A 352 5.35 -1.65 -17.76
N CYS A 353 4.27 -2.36 -18.15
CA CYS A 353 2.91 -1.82 -18.12
C CYS A 353 2.48 -1.42 -16.71
N THR A 354 2.80 -2.25 -15.71
CA THR A 354 2.41 -2.03 -14.33
C THR A 354 3.14 -0.81 -13.74
N ASN A 355 4.43 -0.67 -14.01
CA ASN A 355 5.21 0.50 -13.64
C ASN A 355 4.64 1.79 -14.24
N ALA A 356 4.31 1.76 -15.53
CA ALA A 356 3.71 2.92 -16.18
C ALA A 356 2.35 3.29 -15.60
N ALA A 357 1.52 2.30 -15.27
CA ALA A 357 0.24 2.51 -14.62
C ALA A 357 0.39 3.14 -13.23
N PHE A 358 1.33 2.65 -12.41
CA PHE A 358 1.57 3.18 -11.07
C PHE A 358 2.19 4.58 -11.07
N ALA A 359 3.15 4.85 -11.97
CA ALA A 359 3.69 6.19 -12.14
C ALA A 359 2.59 7.22 -12.43
N ARG A 360 1.67 6.87 -13.34
CA ARG A 360 0.51 7.71 -13.71
C ARG A 360 -0.47 7.89 -12.56
N LEU A 361 -0.77 6.82 -11.81
CA LEU A 361 -1.61 6.93 -10.62
C LEU A 361 -0.94 7.82 -9.54
N GLY A 362 0.37 7.70 -9.38
CA GLY A 362 1.13 8.50 -8.42
C GLY A 362 1.00 10.01 -8.66
N VAL A 363 0.85 10.44 -9.92
CA VAL A 363 0.57 11.85 -10.25
C VAL A 363 -0.78 12.28 -9.67
N VAL A 364 -1.84 11.52 -9.95
CA VAL A 364 -3.19 11.81 -9.46
C VAL A 364 -3.24 11.75 -7.94
N ALA A 365 -2.61 10.75 -7.33
CA ALA A 365 -2.51 10.61 -5.88
C ALA A 365 -1.77 11.80 -5.23
N GLY A 366 -0.71 12.31 -5.86
CA GLY A 366 0.01 13.49 -5.39
C GLY A 366 -0.86 14.75 -5.38
N HIS A 367 -1.67 14.95 -6.42
CA HIS A 367 -2.63 16.04 -6.49
C HIS A 367 -3.75 15.89 -5.45
N ILE A 368 -4.28 14.68 -5.25
CA ILE A 368 -5.25 14.42 -4.17
C ILE A 368 -4.65 14.77 -2.79
N MET A 369 -3.43 14.31 -2.50
CA MET A 369 -2.78 14.58 -1.23
C MET A 369 -2.49 16.07 -1.02
N ARG A 370 -2.17 16.80 -2.08
CA ARG A 370 -1.93 18.25 -2.03
C ARG A 370 -3.22 19.05 -1.88
N ASP A 371 -4.20 18.76 -2.73
CA ASP A 371 -5.36 19.62 -2.96
C ASP A 371 -6.52 19.26 -2.02
N ILE A 372 -6.70 17.98 -1.68
CA ILE A 372 -7.74 17.51 -0.75
C ILE A 372 -7.22 17.42 0.69
N TYR A 373 -6.08 16.74 0.89
CA TYR A 373 -5.57 16.42 2.23
C TYR A 373 -4.44 17.35 2.71
N GLY A 374 -4.08 18.37 1.93
CA GLY A 374 -3.04 19.30 2.30
C GLY A 374 -3.41 20.10 3.54
N VAL A 375 -2.44 20.41 4.41
CA VAL A 375 -2.68 21.19 5.65
C VAL A 375 -3.31 22.56 5.40
N ARG A 376 -3.02 23.16 4.23
CA ARG A 376 -3.59 24.43 3.77
C ARG A 376 -4.72 24.24 2.76
N ALA A 377 -5.10 23.01 2.44
CA ALA A 377 -6.29 22.74 1.65
C ALA A 377 -7.46 23.34 2.41
N GLN A 378 -8.04 24.40 1.84
CA GLN A 378 -9.15 25.08 2.47
C GLN A 378 -10.37 24.16 2.30
N HIS A 379 -10.61 23.21 3.21
CA HIS A 379 -11.73 22.25 3.12
C HIS A 379 -13.09 22.93 2.92
N HIS A 380 -13.23 24.19 3.36
CA HIS A 380 -14.41 25.04 3.21
C HIS A 380 -14.50 25.80 1.87
N ARG A 381 -13.44 25.81 1.06
CA ARG A 381 -13.32 26.48 -0.25
C ARG A 381 -12.89 25.54 -1.37
N MET A 382 -12.66 24.26 -1.08
CA MET A 382 -12.53 23.24 -2.11
C MET A 382 -13.82 23.24 -2.92
N SER A 383 -13.73 23.83 -4.12
CA SER A 383 -14.86 23.82 -5.03
C SER A 383 -15.15 22.38 -5.38
N ARG A 384 -16.43 21.99 -5.39
CA ARG A 384 -16.91 20.70 -5.90
C ARG A 384 -16.22 20.32 -7.22
N THR A 385 -15.90 21.32 -8.04
CA THR A 385 -15.13 21.20 -9.29
C THR A 385 -13.75 20.55 -9.15
N VAL A 386 -13.00 20.80 -8.06
CA VAL A 386 -11.67 20.19 -7.85
C VAL A 386 -11.82 18.70 -7.56
N ILE A 387 -12.79 18.34 -6.72
CA ILE A 387 -13.08 16.94 -6.39
C ILE A 387 -13.58 16.20 -7.64
N GLU A 388 -14.48 16.81 -8.41
CA GLU A 388 -14.98 16.26 -9.68
C GLU A 388 -13.84 16.10 -10.70
N ALA A 389 -12.92 17.06 -10.80
CA ALA A 389 -11.77 16.97 -11.70
C ALA A 389 -10.85 15.79 -11.32
N LEU A 390 -10.46 15.68 -10.04
CA LEU A 390 -9.62 14.57 -9.56
C LEU A 390 -10.32 13.21 -9.70
N GLY A 391 -11.63 13.16 -9.47
CA GLY A 391 -12.44 11.97 -9.73
C GLY A 391 -12.43 11.57 -11.21
N ASN A 392 -12.54 12.54 -12.12
CA ASN A 392 -12.43 12.30 -13.55
C ASN A 392 -11.03 11.84 -13.96
N ASP A 393 -9.97 12.37 -13.35
CA ASP A 393 -8.60 11.94 -13.61
C ASP A 393 -8.36 10.48 -13.20
N LEU A 394 -8.88 10.08 -12.04
CA LEU A 394 -8.86 8.67 -11.60
C LEU A 394 -9.63 7.75 -12.58
N LEU A 395 -10.83 8.16 -13.00
CA LEU A 395 -11.63 7.39 -13.95
C LEU A 395 -10.95 7.30 -15.32
N ASN A 396 -10.34 8.38 -15.79
CA ASN A 396 -9.58 8.40 -17.03
C ASN A 396 -8.35 7.50 -16.95
N TRP A 397 -7.60 7.58 -15.85
CA TRP A 397 -6.48 6.68 -15.59
C TRP A 397 -6.90 5.21 -15.72
N ALA A 398 -8.00 4.80 -15.05
CA ALA A 398 -8.52 3.44 -15.12
C ALA A 398 -8.89 3.01 -16.55
N LYS A 399 -9.54 3.90 -17.32
CA LYS A 399 -9.92 3.65 -18.73
C LYS A 399 -8.71 3.54 -19.67
N THR A 400 -7.57 4.15 -19.33
CA THR A 400 -6.35 4.10 -20.15
C THR A 400 -5.44 2.92 -19.85
N LEU A 401 -5.75 2.10 -18.86
CA LEU A 401 -4.94 0.91 -18.54
C LEU A 401 -4.84 -0.04 -19.75
N PRO A 402 -3.72 -0.73 -19.96
CA PRO A 402 -3.61 -1.72 -21.02
C PRO A 402 -4.48 -2.96 -20.70
N PRO A 403 -4.90 -3.74 -21.70
CA PRO A 403 -5.82 -4.88 -21.51
C PRO A 403 -5.43 -5.86 -20.39
N PRO A 404 -4.14 -6.22 -20.16
CA PRO A 404 -3.76 -7.11 -19.06
C PRO A 404 -4.00 -6.55 -17.66
N LEU A 405 -4.13 -5.22 -17.54
CA LEU A 405 -4.45 -4.53 -16.31
C LEU A 405 -5.93 -4.14 -16.23
N GLN A 406 -6.69 -4.22 -17.33
CA GLN A 406 -8.14 -3.97 -17.36
C GLN A 406 -8.96 -5.25 -17.15
N ASP A 407 -8.68 -6.26 -17.97
CA ASP A 407 -9.44 -7.50 -18.07
C ASP A 407 -8.57 -8.65 -17.61
N ALA A 408 -8.58 -9.00 -16.32
CA ALA A 408 -7.99 -10.28 -15.92
C ALA A 408 -9.02 -11.39 -16.21
N PRO A 409 -8.89 -12.20 -17.29
CA PRO A 409 -9.71 -13.41 -17.43
C PRO A 409 -9.48 -14.27 -16.18
N GLU A 410 -10.52 -15.01 -15.77
CA GLU A 410 -10.65 -15.66 -14.46
C GLU A 410 -9.45 -16.55 -14.00
N GLY A 411 -8.46 -16.80 -14.87
CA GLY A 411 -7.20 -17.49 -14.62
C GLY A 411 -6.02 -16.65 -14.10
N ILE A 412 -6.01 -15.31 -14.18
CA ILE A 412 -4.96 -14.46 -13.56
C ILE A 412 -5.35 -14.11 -12.11
N ARG A 413 -6.04 -15.02 -11.42
CA ARG A 413 -6.27 -14.95 -9.98
C ARG A 413 -5.04 -15.36 -9.13
N SER A 414 -3.90 -15.64 -9.76
CA SER A 414 -2.73 -16.18 -9.06
C SER A 414 -1.42 -15.37 -9.17
N GLN A 415 -1.25 -14.42 -10.10
CA GLN A 415 0.01 -13.67 -10.23
C GLN A 415 -0.11 -12.12 -10.27
N SER A 416 -1.13 -11.52 -10.91
CA SER A 416 -1.45 -10.07 -10.78
C SER A 416 -2.69 -9.64 -9.95
N PRO A 417 -3.37 -10.46 -9.11
CA PRO A 417 -4.55 -10.02 -8.35
C PRO A 417 -4.28 -8.94 -7.30
N ARG A 418 -3.02 -8.63 -7.01
CA ARG A 418 -2.60 -7.84 -5.84
C ARG A 418 -2.36 -6.38 -6.19
N VAL A 419 -1.72 -6.12 -7.34
CA VAL A 419 -1.62 -4.78 -7.95
C VAL A 419 -3.02 -4.17 -8.10
N LEU A 420 -3.95 -4.90 -8.74
CA LEU A 420 -5.33 -4.44 -8.92
C LEU A 420 -6.13 -4.33 -7.61
N ARG A 421 -5.74 -5.05 -6.55
CA ARG A 421 -6.35 -4.89 -5.21
C ARG A 421 -5.78 -3.69 -4.46
N VAL A 422 -4.48 -3.41 -4.55
CA VAL A 422 -3.90 -2.19 -3.96
C VAL A 422 -4.45 -0.97 -4.70
N LEU A 423 -4.51 -1.02 -6.03
CA LEU A 423 -5.17 -0.01 -6.86
C LEU A 423 -6.65 0.17 -6.50
N HIS A 424 -7.42 -0.92 -6.38
CA HIS A 424 -8.82 -0.85 -5.92
C HIS A 424 -8.96 -0.41 -4.47
N LEU A 425 -8.06 -0.77 -3.56
CA LEU A 425 -8.10 -0.33 -2.17
C LEU A 425 -7.79 1.15 -2.07
N ILE A 426 -6.84 1.67 -2.85
CA ILE A 426 -6.56 3.11 -2.97
C ILE A 426 -7.78 3.82 -3.57
N LEU A 427 -8.39 3.28 -4.63
CA LEU A 427 -9.62 3.83 -5.23
C LEU A 427 -10.81 3.82 -4.25
N ILE A 428 -11.05 2.72 -3.53
CA ILE A 428 -12.12 2.58 -2.51
C ILE A 428 -11.85 3.48 -1.29
N TRP A 429 -10.59 3.82 -1.03
CA TRP A 429 -10.24 4.69 0.06
C TRP A 429 -10.41 6.18 -0.29
N PHE A 430 -10.47 6.50 -1.58
CA PHE A 430 -10.73 7.86 -2.09
C PHE A 430 -12.16 8.08 -2.60
N CYS A 431 -12.91 7.03 -2.90
CA CYS A 431 -14.32 7.07 -3.31
C CYS A 431 -15.24 6.73 -2.13
#